data_AF-A0A9D6KEC5-F1
#
_entry.id   AF-A0A9D6KEC5-F1
#
_cell.length_a   1.000
_cell.length_b   1.000
_cell.length_c   1.000
_cell.angle_alpha   90.00
_cell.angle_beta   90.00
_cell.angle_gamma   90.00
#
_symmetry.space_group_name_H-M   'P 1'
#
loop_
_entity.id
_entity.type
_entity.pdbx_description
1 polymer ?
#
loop_
_entity_poly.entity_id
_entity_poly.type
_entity_poly.pdbx_seq_one_letter_code
_entity_poly.pdbx_strand_id
1 'polypeptide(L)'
;MGAYRFNRDQLVADAMNATGLEDFGEATWEEGLDRLLDDLVSEARLNELGVAIVASEVVDYLTIRLGITAFRKQHPSVGSKPITRPIVIIRPPRRIGFGVLSEPVR
;
A
#
# COMPACT_ATOMS: atom_id res chain seq x y z
N MET A 1 -2.69 18.53 17.45
CA MET A 1 -3.73 18.32 16.42
C MET A 1 -3.36 17.22 15.41
N GLY A 2 -2.08 16.92 15.14
CA GLY A 2 -1.66 15.87 14.19
C GLY A 2 -1.88 14.41 14.63
N ALA A 3 -1.82 14.10 15.93
CA ALA A 3 -1.97 12.72 16.42
C ALA A 3 -3.36 12.09 16.15
N TYR A 4 -4.41 12.91 15.99
CA TYR A 4 -5.76 12.39 15.70
C TYR A 4 -5.91 11.89 14.25
N ARG A 5 -5.05 12.34 13.33
CA ARG A 5 -5.08 11.95 11.91
C ARG A 5 -4.47 10.57 11.63
N PHE A 6 -3.60 10.08 12.52
CA PHE A 6 -2.95 8.77 12.40
C PHE A 6 -3.55 7.76 13.38
N ASN A 7 -4.88 7.69 13.43
CA ASN A 7 -5.61 6.67 14.15
C ASN A 7 -6.00 5.56 13.16
N ARG A 8 -5.55 4.32 13.43
CA ARG A 8 -5.84 3.16 12.56
C ARG A 8 -7.33 3.03 12.27
N ASP A 9 -8.16 2.99 13.31
CA ASP A 9 -9.59 2.67 13.16
C ASP A 9 -10.29 3.70 12.29
N GLN A 10 -9.94 4.97 12.43
CA GLN A 10 -10.46 6.04 11.57
C GLN A 10 -10.02 5.85 10.10
N LEU A 11 -8.74 5.59 9.86
CA LEU A 11 -8.21 5.40 8.50
C LEU A 11 -8.81 4.16 7.81
N VAL A 12 -9.03 3.10 8.58
CA VAL A 12 -9.71 1.89 8.13
C VAL A 12 -11.18 2.18 7.81
N ALA A 13 -11.88 2.90 8.69
CA ALA A 13 -13.26 3.34 8.44
C ALA A 13 -13.37 4.21 7.18
N ASP A 14 -12.44 5.14 6.96
CA ASP A 14 -12.42 6.00 5.77
C ASP A 14 -12.23 5.18 4.48
N ALA A 15 -11.34 4.18 4.49
CA ALA A 15 -11.14 3.27 3.36
C ALA A 15 -12.38 2.39 3.08
N MET A 16 -13.03 1.89 4.14
CA MET A 16 -14.28 1.13 4.00
C MET A 16 -15.40 2.01 3.43
N ASN A 17 -15.54 3.24 3.91
CA ASN A 17 -16.52 4.19 3.40
C ASN A 17 -16.26 4.57 1.93
N ALA A 18 -15.00 4.72 1.53
CA ALA A 18 -14.63 5.07 0.17
C ALA A 18 -14.91 3.94 -0.85
N THR A 19 -14.84 2.68 -0.41
CA THR A 19 -14.94 1.51 -1.30
C THR A 19 -16.25 0.74 -1.18
N GLY A 20 -16.94 0.84 -0.04
CA GLY A 20 -18.03 -0.05 0.34
C GLY A 20 -17.60 -1.49 0.64
N LEU A 21 -16.29 -1.73 0.86
CA LEU A 21 -15.71 -3.04 1.14
C LEU A 21 -15.16 -3.07 2.58
N GLU A 22 -15.29 -4.20 3.26
CA GLU A 22 -14.88 -4.33 4.68
C GLU A 22 -13.85 -5.45 4.90
N ASP A 23 -13.51 -6.18 3.84
CA ASP A 23 -12.68 -7.37 3.92
C ASP A 23 -11.25 -7.10 3.45
N PHE A 24 -10.35 -6.98 4.42
CA PHE A 24 -8.91 -6.77 4.21
C PHE A 24 -8.12 -8.09 4.07
N GLY A 25 -8.80 -9.24 4.07
CA GLY A 25 -8.16 -10.55 3.99
C GLY A 25 -7.51 -10.97 5.31
N GLU A 26 -6.38 -11.68 5.23
CA GLU A 26 -5.66 -12.15 6.41
C GLU A 26 -5.09 -11.00 7.25
N ALA A 27 -5.03 -11.20 8.56
CA ALA A 27 -4.56 -10.24 9.56
C ALA A 27 -3.02 -10.10 9.57
N THR A 28 -2.45 -9.77 8.40
CA THR A 28 -1.01 -9.65 8.14
C THR A 28 -0.56 -8.20 7.96
N TRP A 29 -1.48 -7.23 8.02
CA TRP A 29 -1.23 -5.83 7.62
C TRP A 29 -1.32 -4.86 8.78
N GLU A 30 -2.10 -5.22 9.80
CA GLU A 30 -2.41 -4.41 10.97
C GLU A 30 -1.12 -4.02 11.69
N GLU A 31 -0.28 -5.01 12.02
CA GLU A 31 0.98 -4.78 12.75
C GLU A 31 1.93 -3.82 12.03
N GLY A 32 2.04 -3.94 10.70
CA GLY A 32 2.86 -3.04 9.89
C GLY A 32 2.28 -1.63 9.84
N LEU A 33 0.95 -1.50 9.77
CA LEU A 33 0.28 -0.22 9.81
C LEU A 33 0.47 0.49 11.16
N ASP A 34 0.35 -0.20 12.29
CA ASP A 34 0.57 0.41 13.61
C ASP A 34 1.97 1.01 13.71
N ARG A 35 2.99 0.24 13.33
CA ARG A 35 4.37 0.73 13.35
C ARG A 35 4.56 1.94 12.46
N LEU A 36 3.99 1.92 11.24
CA LEU A 36 4.06 3.06 10.34
C LEU A 36 3.41 4.30 10.95
N LEU A 37 2.21 4.17 11.53
CA LEU A 37 1.51 5.29 12.15
C LEU A 37 2.27 5.84 13.37
N ASP A 38 2.85 4.97 14.19
CA ASP A 38 3.68 5.34 15.33
C ASP A 38 4.93 6.12 14.90
N ASP A 39 5.63 5.68 13.85
CA ASP A 39 6.81 6.36 13.30
C ASP A 39 6.44 7.71 12.66
N LEU A 40 5.29 7.79 11.99
CA LEU A 40 4.78 9.05 11.42
C LEU A 40 4.47 10.10 12.49
N VAL A 41 4.03 9.66 13.67
CA VAL A 41 3.78 10.55 14.81
C VAL A 41 5.07 10.91 15.54
N SER A 42 5.98 9.96 15.74
CA SER A 42 7.14 10.11 16.63
C SER A 42 8.38 10.66 15.93
N GLU A 43 8.63 10.28 14.68
CA GLU A 43 9.91 10.54 14.01
C GLU A 43 9.80 11.43 12.76
N ALA A 44 8.66 11.42 12.05
CA ALA A 44 8.57 12.02 10.71
C ALA A 44 8.60 13.56 10.65
N ARG A 45 8.42 14.27 11.79
CA ARG A 45 8.45 15.75 11.88
C ARG A 45 7.61 16.45 10.81
N LEU A 46 6.42 15.92 10.53
CA LEU A 46 5.52 16.45 9.51
C LEU A 46 4.93 17.80 9.93
N ASN A 47 4.79 18.70 8.96
CA ASN A 47 3.92 19.87 9.10
C ASN A 47 2.46 19.50 8.82
N GLU A 48 1.52 20.43 9.03
CA GLU A 48 0.08 20.15 8.88
C GLU A 48 -0.31 19.65 7.49
N LEU A 49 0.30 20.21 6.44
CA LEU A 49 0.07 19.75 5.07
C LEU A 49 0.60 18.32 4.86
N GLY A 50 1.79 18.02 5.37
CA GLY A 50 2.39 16.68 5.33
C GLY A 50 1.54 15.64 6.04
N VAL A 51 0.96 15.98 7.20
CA VAL A 51 0.02 15.11 7.91
C VAL A 51 -1.21 14.80 7.05
N ALA A 52 -1.79 15.82 6.40
CA ALA A 52 -2.95 15.63 5.55
C ALA A 52 -2.66 14.75 4.33
N ILE A 53 -1.51 14.96 3.67
CA ILE A 53 -1.09 14.17 2.50
C ILE A 53 -0.87 12.71 2.90
N VAL A 54 -0.05 12.45 3.93
CA VAL A 54 0.29 11.08 4.31
C VAL A 54 -0.93 10.32 4.84
N ALA A 55 -1.82 10.97 5.60
CA ALA A 55 -3.06 10.34 6.03
C ALA A 55 -3.93 9.90 4.82
N SER A 56 -4.00 10.73 3.77
CA SER A 56 -4.69 10.37 2.53
C SER A 56 -4.04 9.18 1.84
N GLU A 57 -2.70 9.15 1.73
CA GLU A 57 -1.98 8.03 1.12
C GLU A 57 -2.21 6.71 1.86
N VAL A 58 -2.26 6.73 3.20
CA VAL A 58 -2.55 5.53 3.99
C VAL A 58 -3.96 5.00 3.68
N VAL A 59 -4.96 5.89 3.57
CA VAL A 59 -6.32 5.49 3.15
C VAL A 59 -6.33 4.91 1.73
N ASP A 60 -5.54 5.47 0.82
CA ASP A 60 -5.41 4.94 -0.55
C ASP A 60 -4.80 3.54 -0.56
N TYR A 61 -3.77 3.27 0.26
CA TYR A 61 -3.18 1.94 0.37
C TYR A 61 -4.16 0.91 0.95
N LEU A 62 -4.95 1.30 1.95
CA LEU A 62 -6.01 0.46 2.53
C LEU A 62 -7.11 0.16 1.51
N THR A 63 -7.52 1.17 0.74
CA THR A 63 -8.48 1.04 -0.37
C THR A 63 -7.98 0.06 -1.44
N ILE A 64 -6.70 0.16 -1.83
CA ILE A 64 -6.08 -0.78 -2.77
C ILE A 64 -6.12 -2.21 -2.22
N ARG A 65 -5.81 -2.41 -0.94
CA ARG A 65 -5.87 -3.74 -0.31
C ARG A 65 -7.27 -4.33 -0.33
N LEU A 66 -8.29 -3.54 0.02
CA LEU A 66 -9.70 -3.95 -0.06
C LEU A 66 -10.07 -4.37 -1.48
N GLY A 67 -9.73 -3.55 -2.47
CA GLY A 67 -10.01 -3.82 -3.88
C GLY A 67 -9.33 -5.10 -4.38
N ILE A 68 -8.04 -5.31 -4.08
CA ILE A 68 -7.31 -6.53 -4.43
C ILE A 68 -7.94 -7.76 -3.78
N THR A 69 -8.32 -7.66 -2.51
CA THR A 69 -8.91 -8.79 -1.76
C THR A 69 -10.26 -9.18 -2.35
N ALA A 70 -11.16 -8.20 -2.54
CA ALA A 70 -12.45 -8.42 -3.17
C ALA A 70 -12.31 -9.01 -4.59
N PHE A 71 -11.40 -8.46 -5.40
CA PHE A 71 -11.14 -8.95 -6.75
C PHE A 71 -10.67 -10.40 -6.77
N ARG A 72 -9.73 -10.78 -5.89
CA ARG A 72 -9.21 -12.15 -5.79
C ARG A 72 -10.25 -13.15 -5.30
N LYS A 73 -11.15 -12.74 -4.40
CA LYS A 73 -12.30 -13.56 -3.98
C LYS A 73 -13.26 -13.83 -5.15
N GLN A 74 -13.52 -12.81 -5.97
CA GLN A 74 -14.37 -12.96 -7.16
C GLN A 74 -13.68 -13.73 -8.31
N HIS A 75 -12.34 -13.74 -8.34
CA HIS A 75 -11.56 -14.39 -9.40
C HIS A 75 -10.49 -15.36 -8.84
N PRO A 76 -10.88 -16.50 -8.25
CA PRO A 76 -9.92 -17.45 -7.66
C PRO A 76 -8.87 -17.97 -8.66
N SER A 77 -9.23 -18.04 -9.95
CA SER A 77 -8.34 -18.48 -11.03
C SER A 77 -7.14 -17.56 -11.29
N VAL A 78 -7.14 -16.34 -10.76
CA VAL A 78 -5.99 -15.42 -10.86
C VAL A 78 -4.83 -15.93 -10.00
N GLY A 79 -5.11 -16.54 -8.85
CA GLY A 79 -4.08 -17.04 -7.93
C GLY A 79 -3.44 -18.37 -8.36
N SER A 80 -4.04 -19.10 -9.31
CA SER A 80 -3.57 -20.43 -9.73
C SER A 80 -2.60 -20.39 -10.92
N LYS A 81 -2.45 -19.25 -11.60
CA LYS A 81 -1.57 -19.12 -12.76
C LYS A 81 -0.10 -19.02 -12.31
N PRO A 82 0.81 -19.84 -12.85
CA PRO A 82 2.22 -19.73 -12.52
C PRO A 82 2.83 -18.44 -13.10
N ILE A 83 3.68 -17.78 -12.32
CA ILE A 83 4.48 -16.65 -12.78
C ILE A 83 5.82 -17.20 -13.30
N THR A 84 5.88 -17.47 -14.60
CA THR A 84 7.06 -18.07 -15.25
C THR A 84 8.03 -16.98 -15.73
N ARG A 85 9.29 -17.05 -15.30
CA ARG A 85 10.40 -16.14 -15.70
C ARG A 85 10.12 -14.65 -15.40
N PRO A 86 9.85 -14.27 -14.14
CA PRO A 86 9.68 -12.85 -13.80
C PRO A 86 11.00 -12.09 -13.98
N ILE A 87 10.95 -10.94 -14.65
CA ILE A 87 12.05 -9.98 -14.67
C ILE A 87 11.83 -9.02 -13.50
N VAL A 88 12.71 -9.09 -12.50
CA VAL A 88 12.67 -8.21 -11.32
C VAL A 88 13.82 -7.22 -11.40
N ILE A 89 13.50 -5.93 -11.45
CA ILE A 89 14.49 -4.85 -11.55
C ILE A 89 14.61 -4.18 -10.18
N ILE A 90 15.80 -4.24 -9.58
CA ILE A 90 16.11 -3.56 -8.32
C ILE A 90 17.23 -2.56 -8.57
N ARG A 91 17.07 -1.30 -8.13
CA ARG A 91 18.11 -0.27 -8.18
C ARG A 91 18.10 0.60 -6.92
N PRO A 92 19.27 1.07 -6.44
CA PRO A 92 19.33 2.07 -5.39
C PRO A 92 18.59 3.37 -5.78
N PRO A 93 18.00 4.09 -4.83
CA PRO A 93 17.04 5.19 -5.06
C PRO A 93 17.58 6.43 -5.79
N ARG A 94 18.85 6.43 -6.23
CA ARG A 94 19.51 7.59 -6.85
C ARG A 94 20.06 7.36 -8.26
N ARG A 95 19.83 6.21 -8.88
CA ARG A 95 20.20 5.99 -10.31
C ARG A 95 19.01 6.21 -11.23
N ILE A 96 18.98 7.36 -11.89
CA ILE A 96 18.09 7.70 -13.01
C ILE A 96 18.58 6.96 -14.27
N GLY A 97 17.68 6.27 -14.96
CA GLY A 97 17.94 5.63 -16.27
C GLY A 97 17.60 4.14 -16.34
N PHE A 98 16.64 3.78 -17.18
CA PHE A 98 16.51 2.44 -17.75
C PHE A 98 17.24 2.50 -19.10
N GLY A 99 18.52 2.13 -19.13
CA GLY A 99 19.17 1.84 -20.40
C GLY A 99 18.54 0.56 -20.93
N VAL A 100 17.75 0.66 -22.00
CA VAL A 100 17.23 -0.51 -22.72
C VAL A 100 18.44 -1.27 -23.25
N LEU A 101 18.83 -2.38 -22.62
CA LEU A 101 19.66 -3.38 -23.28
C LEU A 101 18.72 -4.17 -24.18
N SER A 102 18.55 -3.70 -25.41
CA SER A 102 17.94 -4.49 -26.46
C SER A 102 18.94 -5.53 -26.93
N GLU A 103 19.03 -6.64 -26.20
CA GLU A 103 19.40 -7.93 -26.81
C GLU A 103 18.24 -8.89 -26.59
N PRO A 104 17.78 -9.59 -27.65
CA PRO A 104 16.69 -10.53 -27.53
C PRO A 104 17.13 -11.70 -26.63
N VAL A 105 16.38 -11.90 -25.55
CA VAL A 105 16.45 -13.14 -24.75
C VAL A 105 15.98 -14.27 -25.68
N ARG A 106 16.92 -15.06 -26.21
CA ARG A 106 16.63 -16.37 -26.79
C ARG A 106 16.30 -17.38 -25.69
#